data_AF-R7V768-F1
#
_entry.id   AF-R7V768-F1
#
_cell.length_a   1.000
_cell.length_b   1.000
_cell.length_c   1.000
_cell.angle_alpha   90.00
_cell.angle_beta   90.00
_cell.angle_gamma   90.00
#
_symmetry.space_group_name_H-M   'P 1'
#
loop_
_entity.id
_entity.type
_entity.pdbx_description
1 polymer ?
#
loop_
_entity_poly.entity_id
_entity_poly.type
_entity_poly.pdbx_seq_one_letter_code
_entity_poly.pdbx_strand_id
1 'polypeptide(L)'
;IQRVQNKTLYLQYQVYKNERDQVNDTLQNEKILWHGTSHDTVKKICAQGFNRSYCGKNAIAYGAGSYFAVNASYSMRNNYSPPDPNRLRYIFQASVVTGLYAKGNPRLRDPPPKNSDRPDILYDSVCDNLASPSIFVVFSDPAAYPEYIVVFQ
;
A
#
# COMPACT_ATOMS: atom_id res chain seq x y z
N ILE A 1 13.44 -10.46 -11.13
CA ILE A 1 12.76 -10.33 -9.81
C ILE A 1 13.83 -10.30 -8.74
N GLN A 2 13.74 -9.40 -7.76
CA GLN A 2 14.73 -9.24 -6.69
C GLN A 2 14.00 -9.20 -5.35
N ARG A 3 14.49 -9.96 -4.34
CA ARG A 3 13.92 -9.94 -2.99
C ARG A 3 14.45 -8.74 -2.20
N VAL A 4 13.55 -8.02 -1.54
CA VAL A 4 13.91 -6.95 -0.60
C VAL A 4 14.20 -7.57 0.76
N GLN A 5 15.35 -7.26 1.33
CA GLN A 5 15.76 -7.75 2.65
C GLN A 5 16.01 -6.58 3.58
N ASN A 6 14.94 -6.10 4.22
CA ASN A 6 15.02 -5.04 5.23
C ASN A 6 14.42 -5.53 6.55
N LYS A 7 15.29 -6.01 7.46
CA LYS A 7 14.89 -6.62 8.74
C LYS A 7 14.08 -5.65 9.61
N THR A 8 14.45 -4.37 9.62
CA THR A 8 13.77 -3.35 10.44
C THR A 8 12.34 -3.14 9.97
N LEU A 9 12.14 -2.91 8.67
CA LEU A 9 10.80 -2.75 8.09
C LEU A 9 9.96 -4.01 8.29
N TYR A 10 10.57 -5.19 8.10
CA TYR A 10 9.89 -6.46 8.30
C TYR A 10 9.40 -6.63 9.75
N LEU A 11 10.23 -6.31 10.75
CA LEU A 11 9.82 -6.40 12.16
C LEU A 11 8.71 -5.40 12.51
N GLN A 12 8.79 -4.17 12.02
CA GLN A 12 7.72 -3.16 12.20
C GLN A 12 6.40 -3.63 11.59
N TYR A 13 6.47 -4.17 10.37
CA TYR A 13 5.33 -4.77 9.68
C TYR A 13 4.71 -5.93 10.47
N GLN A 14 5.53 -6.86 10.97
CA GLN A 14 5.05 -8.01 11.73
C GLN A 14 4.36 -7.60 13.04
N VAL A 15 4.91 -6.62 13.76
CA VAL A 15 4.27 -6.07 14.97
C VAL A 15 2.91 -5.45 14.61
N TYR A 16 2.86 -4.62 13.58
CA TYR A 16 1.62 -3.98 13.13
C TYR A 16 0.56 -5.01 12.71
N LYS A 17 0.96 -6.02 11.91
CA LYS A 17 0.08 -7.11 11.50
C LYS A 17 -0.49 -7.87 12.70
N ASN A 18 0.37 -8.27 13.64
CA ASN A 18 -0.07 -9.03 14.82
C ASN A 18 -1.03 -8.23 15.69
N GLU A 19 -0.81 -6.92 15.84
CA GLU A 19 -1.73 -6.02 16.54
C GLU A 19 -3.10 -5.96 15.84
N ARG A 20 -3.12 -5.81 14.50
CA ARG A 20 -4.37 -5.80 13.72
C ARG A 20 -5.09 -7.15 13.77
N ASP A 21 -4.36 -8.25 13.78
CA ASP A 21 -4.91 -9.60 13.92
C ASP A 21 -5.67 -9.77 15.25
N GLN A 22 -5.14 -9.21 16.34
CA GLN A 22 -5.82 -9.18 17.65
C GLN A 22 -7.01 -8.23 17.68
N VAL A 23 -6.84 -6.99 17.18
CA VAL A 23 -7.88 -5.95 17.23
C VAL A 23 -9.09 -6.29 16.37
N ASN A 24 -8.87 -6.90 15.21
CA ASN A 24 -9.95 -7.28 14.28
C ASN A 24 -10.47 -8.71 14.51
N ASP A 25 -9.91 -9.45 15.48
CA ASP A 25 -10.27 -10.84 15.80
C ASP A 25 -10.26 -11.76 14.56
N THR A 26 -9.22 -11.63 13.74
CA THR A 26 -9.06 -12.41 12.49
C THR A 26 -7.62 -12.43 12.04
N LEU A 27 -7.20 -13.50 11.36
CA LEU A 27 -5.87 -13.58 10.73
C LEU A 27 -5.88 -13.15 9.25
N GLN A 28 -7.04 -12.74 8.73
CA GLN A 28 -7.24 -12.41 7.30
C GLN A 28 -7.10 -10.91 7.02
N ASN A 29 -6.18 -10.22 7.72
CA ASN A 29 -5.95 -8.79 7.53
C ASN A 29 -4.96 -8.47 6.40
N GLU A 30 -4.19 -9.46 5.94
CA GLU A 30 -3.11 -9.29 4.97
C GLU A 30 -3.54 -9.61 3.53
N LYS A 31 -3.00 -8.85 2.57
CA LYS A 31 -3.07 -9.12 1.14
C LYS A 31 -1.72 -8.91 0.47
N ILE A 32 -1.45 -9.73 -0.54
CA ILE A 32 -0.34 -9.54 -1.47
C ILE A 32 -0.82 -8.62 -2.60
N LEU A 33 -0.23 -7.43 -2.70
CA LEU A 33 -0.66 -6.39 -3.64
C LEU A 33 0.53 -5.79 -4.41
N TRP A 34 0.23 -4.97 -5.42
CA TRP A 34 1.19 -4.42 -6.36
C TRP A 34 1.30 -2.91 -6.29
N HIS A 35 2.51 -2.37 -6.33
CA HIS A 35 2.77 -0.93 -6.33
C HIS A 35 3.72 -0.54 -7.46
N GLY A 36 3.27 0.26 -8.41
CA GLY A 36 4.13 0.81 -9.47
C GLY A 36 4.85 2.05 -8.99
N THR A 37 6.13 2.18 -9.36
CA THR A 37 6.91 3.37 -9.03
C THR A 37 7.93 3.73 -10.10
N SER A 38 8.46 4.96 -10.06
CA SER A 38 9.62 5.39 -10.86
C SER A 38 10.93 4.82 -10.30
N HIS A 39 11.94 4.73 -11.18
CA HIS A 39 13.30 4.29 -10.84
C HIS A 39 13.88 5.03 -9.61
N ASP A 40 13.74 6.36 -9.56
CA ASP A 40 14.30 7.21 -8.51
C ASP A 40 13.78 6.91 -7.09
N THR A 41 12.62 6.27 -6.98
CA THR A 41 11.96 5.99 -5.71
C THR A 41 12.25 4.57 -5.22
N VAL A 42 12.71 3.67 -6.09
CA VAL A 42 12.96 2.25 -5.75
C VAL A 42 13.89 2.12 -4.55
N LYS A 43 15.02 2.82 -4.55
CA LYS A 43 15.99 2.78 -3.43
C LYS A 43 15.40 3.31 -2.13
N LYS A 44 14.54 4.35 -2.21
CA LYS A 44 13.86 4.92 -1.04
C LYS A 44 12.88 3.91 -0.43
N ILE A 45 12.06 3.27 -1.25
CA ILE A 45 11.10 2.25 -0.78
C ILE A 45 11.84 1.05 -0.15
N CYS A 46 12.95 0.61 -0.73
CA CYS A 46 13.73 -0.49 -0.14
C CYS A 46 14.32 -0.14 1.23
N ALA A 47 14.75 1.11 1.40
CA ALA A 47 15.40 1.57 2.63
C ALA A 47 14.38 1.95 3.73
N GLN A 48 13.27 2.57 3.35
CA GLN A 48 12.37 3.30 4.26
C GLN A 48 10.91 2.83 4.19
N GLY A 49 10.59 1.89 3.30
CA GLY A 49 9.22 1.42 3.10
C GLY A 49 8.38 2.37 2.24
N PHE A 50 7.08 2.10 2.19
CA PHE A 50 6.14 2.94 1.45
C PHE A 50 5.75 4.16 2.29
N ASN A 51 6.11 5.35 1.83
CA ASN A 51 5.74 6.59 2.50
C ASN A 51 4.73 7.37 1.67
N ARG A 52 3.65 7.83 2.31
CA ARG A 52 2.62 8.68 1.70
C ARG A 52 3.19 9.98 1.10
N SER A 53 4.30 10.51 1.63
CA SER A 53 4.96 11.70 1.07
C SER A 53 5.57 11.47 -0.32
N TYR A 54 5.81 10.21 -0.71
CA TYR A 54 6.28 9.87 -2.06
C TYR A 54 5.10 9.64 -3.02
N CYS A 55 3.95 9.26 -2.47
CA CYS A 55 2.73 8.92 -3.21
C CYS A 55 1.91 10.18 -3.50
N GLY A 56 2.39 11.03 -4.41
CA GLY A 56 1.75 12.35 -4.65
C GLY A 56 1.74 12.86 -6.09
N LYS A 57 2.27 12.10 -7.06
CA LYS A 57 2.27 12.53 -8.47
C LYS A 57 0.97 12.21 -9.21
N ASN A 58 0.18 11.25 -8.72
CA ASN A 58 -1.09 10.85 -9.31
C ASN A 58 -2.24 11.25 -8.37
N ALA A 59 -3.38 11.67 -8.96
CA ALA A 59 -4.54 12.18 -8.24
C ALA A 59 -4.93 11.28 -7.05
N ILE A 60 -5.09 11.91 -5.88
CA ILE A 60 -5.45 11.28 -4.61
C ILE A 60 -6.95 10.92 -4.66
N ALA A 61 -7.33 9.89 -5.42
CA ALA A 61 -8.74 9.57 -5.67
C ALA A 61 -9.47 9.00 -4.43
N TYR A 62 -8.75 8.32 -3.54
CA TYR A 62 -9.35 7.54 -2.45
C TYR A 62 -8.80 7.90 -1.06
N GLY A 63 -7.87 8.86 -0.97
CA GLY A 63 -7.28 9.33 0.28
C GLY A 63 -5.76 9.50 0.19
N ALA A 64 -5.21 10.35 1.04
CA ALA A 64 -3.80 10.74 1.07
C ALA A 64 -2.91 9.67 1.74
N GLY A 65 -2.83 8.50 1.13
CA GLY A 65 -2.03 7.36 1.58
C GLY A 65 -1.23 6.70 0.46
N SER A 66 -0.67 5.53 0.76
CA SER A 66 0.07 4.69 -0.19
C SER A 66 -0.90 3.76 -0.92
N TYR A 67 -0.85 3.75 -2.25
CA TYR A 67 -1.82 3.03 -3.12
C TYR A 67 -1.26 1.67 -3.56
N PHE A 68 -2.10 0.65 -3.52
CA PHE A 68 -1.75 -0.72 -3.91
C PHE A 68 -2.85 -1.34 -4.76
N ALA A 69 -2.49 -1.94 -5.89
CA ALA A 69 -3.42 -2.58 -6.80
C ALA A 69 -3.49 -4.09 -6.55
N VAL A 70 -4.68 -4.67 -6.70
CA VAL A 70 -4.89 -6.12 -6.67
C VAL A 70 -4.22 -6.79 -7.88
N ASN A 71 -4.32 -6.16 -9.05
CA ASN A 71 -3.76 -6.69 -10.29
C ASN A 71 -2.47 -5.96 -10.68
N ALA A 72 -1.41 -6.73 -10.96
CA ALA A 72 -0.12 -6.19 -11.40
C ALA A 72 -0.25 -5.29 -12.64
N SER A 73 -1.14 -5.65 -13.58
CA SER A 73 -1.39 -4.90 -14.82
C SER A 73 -1.75 -3.44 -14.58
N TYR A 74 -2.42 -3.13 -13.46
CA TYR A 74 -2.70 -1.74 -13.08
C TYR A 74 -1.41 -1.00 -12.72
N SER A 75 -0.58 -1.59 -11.85
CA SER A 75 0.72 -1.04 -11.46
C SER A 75 1.73 -0.99 -12.60
N MET A 76 1.57 -1.83 -13.62
CA MET A 76 2.33 -1.85 -14.87
C MET A 76 1.89 -0.79 -15.89
N ARG A 77 1.00 0.15 -15.56
CA ARG A 77 0.68 1.27 -16.46
C ARG A 77 1.75 2.36 -16.37
N ASN A 78 1.98 3.08 -17.48
CA ASN A 78 3.08 4.06 -17.61
C ASN A 78 3.02 5.20 -16.59
N ASN A 79 1.82 5.57 -16.13
CA ASN A 79 1.62 6.61 -15.12
C ASN A 79 2.02 6.17 -13.70
N TYR A 80 2.14 4.86 -13.44
CA TYR A 80 2.54 4.33 -12.14
C TYR A 80 3.96 3.78 -12.16
N SER A 81 4.36 3.09 -13.24
CA SER A 81 5.71 2.57 -13.44
C SER A 81 6.32 3.15 -14.72
N PRO A 82 6.65 4.46 -14.76
CA PRO A 82 7.23 5.07 -15.94
C PRO A 82 8.59 4.43 -16.27
N PRO A 83 8.91 4.22 -17.56
CA PRO A 83 10.21 3.70 -17.96
C PRO A 83 11.34 4.66 -17.59
N ASP A 84 12.46 4.10 -17.16
CA ASP A 84 13.72 4.82 -16.99
C ASP A 84 14.41 5.08 -18.36
N PRO A 85 15.57 5.76 -18.40
CA PRO A 85 16.32 5.98 -19.64
C PRO A 85 16.72 4.71 -20.40
N ASN A 86 16.80 3.56 -19.72
CA ASN A 86 17.10 2.24 -20.30
C ASN A 86 15.81 1.47 -20.67
N ARG A 87 14.65 2.15 -20.63
CA ARG A 87 13.31 1.57 -20.84
C ARG A 87 12.90 0.51 -19.82
N LEU A 88 13.59 0.44 -18.68
CA LEU A 88 13.24 -0.45 -17.58
C LEU A 88 12.16 0.16 -16.70
N ARG A 89 11.30 -0.70 -16.17
CA ARG A 89 10.11 -0.35 -15.41
C ARG A 89 10.08 -1.16 -14.12
N TYR A 90 9.52 -0.57 -13.06
CA TYR A 90 9.64 -1.08 -11.70
C TYR A 90 8.27 -1.16 -11.03
N ILE A 91 7.91 -2.36 -10.57
CA ILE A 91 6.79 -2.57 -9.66
C ILE A 91 7.27 -3.35 -8.44
N PHE A 92 6.65 -3.10 -7.30
CA PHE A 92 6.80 -3.89 -6.09
C PHE A 92 5.63 -4.87 -5.94
N GLN A 93 5.94 -6.08 -5.49
CA GLN A 93 5.00 -6.94 -4.78
C GLN A 93 5.19 -6.68 -3.29
N ALA A 94 4.09 -6.42 -2.58
CA ALA A 94 4.11 -6.07 -1.17
C ALA A 94 3.10 -6.88 -0.38
N SER A 95 3.46 -7.22 0.84
CA SER A 95 2.52 -7.67 1.86
C SER A 95 1.92 -6.46 2.54
N VAL A 96 0.59 -6.34 2.48
CA VAL A 96 -0.16 -5.16 2.91
C VAL A 96 -1.24 -5.57 3.90
N VAL A 97 -1.21 -5.00 5.09
CA VAL A 97 -2.27 -5.15 6.09
C VAL A 97 -3.42 -4.23 5.70
N THR A 98 -4.34 -4.76 4.89
CA THR A 98 -5.57 -4.05 4.49
C THR A 98 -6.61 -4.01 5.60
N GLY A 99 -6.56 -4.97 6.52
CA GLY A 99 -7.46 -5.06 7.67
C GLY A 99 -8.94 -4.95 7.30
N LEU A 100 -9.70 -4.30 8.16
CA LEU A 100 -11.05 -3.84 7.86
C LEU A 100 -10.96 -2.54 7.05
N TYR A 101 -11.69 -2.46 5.95
CA TYR A 101 -11.62 -1.32 5.03
C TYR A 101 -12.97 -0.70 4.72
N ALA A 102 -12.94 0.59 4.41
CA ALA A 102 -14.09 1.38 3.97
C ALA A 102 -13.92 1.91 2.55
N LYS A 103 -14.97 2.51 2.00
CA LYS A 103 -14.89 3.21 0.70
C LYS A 103 -14.03 4.48 0.85
N GLY A 104 -13.02 4.62 -0.01
CA GLY A 104 -12.14 5.78 -0.02
C GLY A 104 -12.76 7.01 -0.71
N ASN A 105 -12.23 8.19 -0.39
CA ASN A 105 -12.54 9.43 -1.10
C ASN A 105 -11.35 10.43 -1.04
N PRO A 106 -11.29 11.44 -1.93
CA PRO A 106 -10.12 12.30 -2.06
C PRO A 106 -9.77 13.16 -0.85
N ARG A 107 -10.72 13.38 0.08
CA ARG A 107 -10.53 14.27 1.22
C ARG A 107 -9.94 13.55 2.44
N LEU A 108 -9.84 12.22 2.41
CA LEU A 108 -9.35 11.44 3.53
C LEU A 108 -7.85 11.67 3.74
N ARG A 109 -7.47 11.98 4.97
CA ARG A 109 -6.07 11.99 5.44
C ARG A 109 -5.73 10.74 6.26
N ASP A 110 -6.76 10.09 6.78
CA ASP A 110 -6.76 8.86 7.56
C ASP A 110 -8.02 8.05 7.17
N PRO A 111 -8.09 6.74 7.49
CA PRO A 111 -9.30 5.96 7.30
C PRO A 111 -10.49 6.57 8.05
N PRO A 112 -11.73 6.41 7.55
CA PRO A 112 -12.91 6.89 8.27
C PRO A 112 -13.14 6.09 9.56
N PRO A 113 -13.94 6.62 10.52
CA PRO A 113 -14.35 5.89 11.70
C PRO A 113 -15.30 4.73 11.36
N LYS A 114 -15.21 3.64 12.12
CA LYS A 114 -16.12 2.47 12.00
C LYS A 114 -17.53 2.79 12.51
N ASN A 115 -17.64 3.71 13.46
CA ASN A 115 -18.90 4.17 14.05
C ASN A 115 -18.81 5.68 14.33
N SER A 116 -19.85 6.45 13.98
CA SER A 116 -19.93 7.90 14.25
C SER A 116 -19.85 8.25 15.74
N ASP A 117 -20.32 7.38 16.61
CA ASP A 117 -20.34 7.61 18.06
C ASP A 117 -18.97 7.34 18.71
N ARG A 118 -18.07 6.67 17.99
CA ARG A 118 -16.71 6.31 18.42
C ARG A 118 -15.70 6.68 17.33
N PRO A 119 -15.48 7.99 17.09
CA PRO A 119 -14.65 8.48 15.99
C PRO A 119 -13.15 8.14 16.16
N ASP A 120 -12.73 7.73 17.36
CA ASP A 120 -11.41 7.23 17.68
C ASP A 120 -11.11 5.84 17.06
N ILE A 121 -12.15 5.06 16.75
CA ILE A 121 -12.00 3.71 16.21
C ILE A 121 -12.12 3.76 14.69
N LEU A 122 -10.98 3.75 14.02
CA LEU A 122 -10.88 3.84 12.56
C LEU A 122 -10.89 2.47 11.88
N TYR A 123 -11.26 2.46 10.60
CA TYR A 123 -10.88 1.39 9.68
C TYR A 123 -9.35 1.33 9.53
N ASP A 124 -8.83 0.22 9.01
CA ASP A 124 -7.38 0.03 8.85
C ASP A 124 -6.88 0.55 7.49
N SER A 125 -7.75 0.50 6.47
CA SER A 125 -7.47 1.03 5.13
C SER A 125 -8.75 1.47 4.42
N VAL A 126 -8.61 1.96 3.19
CA VAL A 126 -9.76 2.22 2.31
C VAL A 126 -9.57 1.59 0.93
N CYS A 127 -10.66 1.36 0.22
CA CYS A 127 -10.64 0.81 -1.13
C CYS A 127 -11.47 1.63 -2.12
N ASP A 128 -11.26 1.34 -3.41
CA ASP A 128 -12.01 1.93 -4.51
C ASP A 128 -13.44 1.40 -4.63
N ASN A 129 -13.73 0.15 -4.23
CA ASN A 129 -15.05 -0.47 -4.31
C ASN A 129 -15.21 -1.56 -3.23
N LEU A 130 -16.28 -1.52 -2.44
CA LEU A 130 -16.50 -2.48 -1.35
C LEU A 130 -16.93 -3.88 -1.82
N ALA A 131 -17.65 -3.97 -2.94
CA ALA A 131 -18.12 -5.24 -3.49
C ALA A 131 -17.01 -6.00 -4.21
N SER A 132 -16.13 -5.28 -4.90
CA SER A 132 -14.98 -5.85 -5.60
C SER A 132 -13.81 -4.87 -5.61
N PRO A 133 -13.00 -4.83 -4.54
CA PRO A 133 -11.85 -3.95 -4.44
C PRO A 133 -10.81 -4.25 -5.53
N SER A 134 -10.34 -3.23 -6.22
CA SER A 134 -9.22 -3.32 -7.16
C SER A 134 -8.00 -2.52 -6.68
N ILE A 135 -8.22 -1.56 -5.77
CA ILE A 135 -7.20 -0.70 -5.17
C ILE A 135 -7.44 -0.62 -3.66
N PHE A 136 -6.36 -0.69 -2.90
CA PHE A 136 -6.32 -0.37 -1.48
C PHE A 136 -5.41 0.82 -1.22
N VAL A 137 -5.75 1.64 -0.23
CA VAL A 137 -4.96 2.76 0.26
C VAL A 137 -4.75 2.60 1.75
N VAL A 138 -3.49 2.53 2.17
CA VAL A 138 -3.08 2.50 3.59
C VAL A 138 -2.45 3.82 3.98
N PHE A 139 -2.66 4.23 5.23
CA PHE A 139 -2.25 5.55 5.73
C PHE A 139 -1.12 5.48 6.75
N SER A 140 -0.77 4.26 7.19
CA SER A 140 0.28 3.98 8.16
C SER A 140 1.47 3.30 7.46
N ASP A 141 2.68 3.82 7.66
CA ASP A 141 3.91 3.32 7.06
C ASP A 141 4.18 1.82 7.35
N PRO A 142 4.02 1.29 8.58
CA PRO A 142 4.22 -0.15 8.85
C PRO A 142 3.13 -1.05 8.29
N ALA A 143 2.05 -0.52 7.68
CA ALA A 143 0.98 -1.34 7.12
C ALA A 143 1.39 -2.07 5.83
N ALA A 144 2.56 -1.78 5.25
CA ALA A 144 3.02 -2.42 4.03
C ALA A 144 4.53 -2.72 4.06
N TYR A 145 4.88 -3.95 3.71
CA TYR A 145 6.27 -4.39 3.55
C TYR A 145 6.55 -4.72 2.07
N PRO A 146 7.54 -4.07 1.43
CA PRO A 146 7.97 -4.46 0.09
C PRO A 146 8.71 -5.80 0.15
N GLU A 147 8.20 -6.83 -0.53
CA GLU A 147 8.82 -8.16 -0.55
C GLU A 147 9.73 -8.36 -1.76
N TYR A 148 9.25 -7.96 -2.94
CA TYR A 148 9.95 -8.16 -4.20
C TYR A 148 9.87 -6.93 -5.10
N ILE A 149 10.94 -6.70 -5.85
CA ILE A 149 10.98 -5.80 -6.99
C ILE A 149 10.90 -6.64 -8.26
N VAL A 150 9.94 -6.31 -9.11
CA VAL A 150 9.86 -6.85 -10.48
C VAL A 150 10.30 -5.75 -11.43
N VAL A 151 11.32 -6.07 -12.23
CA VAL A 151 11.87 -5.19 -13.27
C VAL A 151 11.49 -5.79 -14.62
N PHE A 152 10.92 -4.97 -15.51
CA PHE A 152 10.43 -5.37 -16.82
C PHE A 152 10.57 -4.21 -17.82
N GLN A 153 10.20 -4.42 -19.09
CA GLN A 153 10.17 -3.41 -20.15
C GLN A 153 8.75 -3.25 -20.68
#